data_AF-A0A5M6DBQ6-F1
#
_entry.id   AF-A0A5M6DBQ6-F1
#
_cell.length_a   1.000
_cell.length_b   1.000
_cell.length_c   1.000
_cell.angle_alpha   90.00
_cell.angle_beta   90.00
_cell.angle_gamma   90.00
#
_symmetry.space_group_name_H-M   'P 1'
#
loop_
_entity.id
_entity.type
_entity.pdbx_description
1 polymer ?
#
loop_
_entity_poly.entity_id
_entity_poly.type
_entity_poly.pdbx_seq_one_letter_code
_entity_poly.pdbx_strand_id
1 'polypeptide(L)'
;MNTLPRHRVLALLAECTGDEIWSVAHCRSRRIPEPWIEELADAYESGFQSDRETIYTDVGMTNQYHGIRDVDLAVQLARSMGIQVDDHALARLGRNRLVQAIKEAVMNGDDAL
;
A
#
# COMPACT_ATOMS: atom_id res chain seq x y z
N MET A 1 -18.19 4.14 -9.25
CA MET A 1 -17.26 3.13 -8.70
C MET A 1 -16.38 2.65 -9.84
N ASN A 2 -15.14 3.15 -9.94
CA ASN A 2 -14.22 2.70 -10.98
C ASN A 2 -13.48 1.45 -10.48
N THR A 3 -14.02 0.28 -10.78
CA THR A 3 -13.37 -1.00 -10.49
C THR A 3 -12.16 -1.16 -11.39
N LEU A 4 -10.97 -1.37 -10.83
CA LEU A 4 -9.76 -1.64 -11.62
C LEU A 4 -9.88 -3.02 -12.29
N PRO A 5 -9.49 -3.17 -13.57
CA PRO A 5 -9.46 -4.49 -14.20
C PRO A 5 -8.54 -5.47 -13.44
N ARG A 6 -8.95 -6.75 -13.31
CA ARG A 6 -8.22 -7.78 -12.56
C ARG A 6 -6.73 -7.88 -12.94
N HIS A 7 -6.39 -7.82 -14.23
CA HIS A 7 -5.00 -7.88 -14.68
C HIS A 7 -4.14 -6.73 -14.13
N ARG A 8 -4.74 -5.55 -13.94
CA ARG A 8 -4.07 -4.37 -13.39
C ARG A 8 -3.94 -4.47 -11.88
N VAL A 9 -4.96 -4.99 -11.20
CA VAL A 9 -4.87 -5.30 -9.77
C VAL A 9 -3.73 -6.29 -9.51
N LEU A 10 -3.64 -7.37 -10.29
CA LEU A 10 -2.55 -8.34 -10.20
C LEU A 10 -1.17 -7.71 -10.47
N ALA A 11 -1.06 -6.83 -11.46
CA ALA A 11 0.19 -6.13 -11.74
C ALA A 11 0.63 -5.22 -10.58
N LEU A 12 -0.29 -4.47 -9.98
CA LEU A 12 0.01 -3.65 -8.80
C LEU A 12 0.37 -4.50 -7.58
N LEU A 13 -0.41 -5.56 -7.32
CA LEU A 13 -0.13 -6.48 -6.22
C LEU A 13 1.23 -7.14 -6.38
N ALA A 14 1.67 -7.47 -7.61
CA ALA A 14 2.98 -8.07 -7.84
C ALA A 14 4.13 -7.20 -7.31
N GLU A 15 3.96 -5.88 -7.30
CA GLU A 15 4.93 -4.93 -6.76
C GLU A 15 4.82 -4.76 -5.24
N CYS A 16 3.69 -5.11 -4.62
CA CYS A 16 3.52 -5.09 -3.17
C CYS A 16 4.32 -6.23 -2.52
N THR A 17 5.14 -5.90 -1.53
CA THR A 17 5.88 -6.84 -0.70
C THR A 17 5.24 -7.00 0.68
N GLY A 18 4.70 -5.91 1.24
CA GLY A 18 4.14 -5.77 2.57
C GLY A 18 4.96 -4.89 3.50
N ASP A 19 6.21 -4.57 3.15
CA ASP A 19 7.12 -3.81 4.01
C ASP A 19 7.58 -2.48 3.39
N GLU A 20 7.06 -2.12 2.21
CA GLU A 20 7.47 -0.90 1.50
C GLU A 20 6.50 0.26 1.69
N ILE A 21 7.05 1.47 1.62
CA ILE A 21 6.26 2.71 1.54
C ILE A 21 6.50 3.36 0.19
N TRP A 22 5.46 3.44 -0.62
CA TRP A 22 5.51 4.05 -1.94
C TRP A 22 5.31 5.55 -1.84
N SER A 23 6.16 6.33 -2.50
CA SER A 23 5.96 7.78 -2.58
C SER A 23 4.69 8.10 -3.35
N VAL A 24 4.05 9.22 -3.03
CA VAL A 24 2.88 9.72 -3.77
C VAL A 24 3.17 9.83 -5.27
N ALA A 25 4.37 10.29 -5.64
CA ALA A 25 4.80 10.36 -7.04
C ALA A 25 4.85 8.97 -7.70
N HIS A 26 5.37 7.96 -7.00
CA HIS A 26 5.37 6.58 -7.48
C HIS A 26 3.94 6.08 -7.70
N CYS A 27 3.05 6.26 -6.73
CA CYS A 27 1.64 5.88 -6.81
C CYS A 27 0.92 6.50 -8.01
N ARG A 28 1.14 7.79 -8.26
CA ARG A 28 0.62 8.49 -9.45
C ARG A 28 1.18 7.93 -10.74
N SER A 29 2.48 7.60 -10.80
CA SER A 29 3.11 6.99 -11.98
C SER A 29 2.53 5.62 -12.32
N ARG A 30 2.16 4.84 -11.30
CA ARG A 30 1.43 3.56 -11.41
C ARG A 30 -0.07 3.73 -11.67
N ARG A 31 -0.52 4.99 -11.80
CA ARG A 31 -1.91 5.38 -12.05
C ARG A 31 -2.86 4.79 -11.00
N ILE A 32 -2.47 4.83 -9.73
CA ILE A 32 -3.38 4.58 -8.61
C ILE A 32 -4.43 5.72 -8.60
N PRO A 33 -5.72 5.43 -8.35
CA PRO A 33 -6.74 6.47 -8.26
C PRO A 33 -6.39 7.55 -7.22
N GLU A 34 -6.49 8.82 -7.59
CA GLU A 34 -6.17 9.94 -6.68
C GLU A 34 -6.95 9.88 -5.34
N PRO A 35 -8.24 9.52 -5.30
CA PRO A 35 -8.95 9.38 -4.02
C PRO A 35 -8.32 8.36 -3.07
N TRP A 36 -7.71 7.29 -3.59
CA TRP A 36 -7.00 6.31 -2.76
C TRP A 36 -5.66 6.86 -2.27
N ILE A 37 -5.00 7.67 -3.09
CA ILE A 37 -3.76 8.33 -2.70
C ILE A 37 -4.03 9.31 -1.56
N GLU A 38 -5.08 10.12 -1.68
CA GLU A 38 -5.49 11.07 -0.65
C GLU A 38 -5.93 10.39 0.65
N GLU A 39 -6.63 9.25 0.54
CA GLU A 39 -7.11 8.48 1.70
C GLU A 39 -5.99 7.72 2.43
N LEU A 40 -5.05 7.12 1.68
CA LEU A 40 -4.07 6.19 2.24
C LEU A 40 -2.69 6.83 2.50
N ALA A 41 -2.40 8.01 1.95
CA ALA A 41 -1.11 8.65 2.14
C ALA A 41 -0.99 9.24 3.55
N ASP A 42 0.10 8.90 4.23
CA ASP A 42 0.39 9.38 5.58
C ASP A 42 1.86 9.81 5.68
N ALA A 43 2.20 10.54 6.74
CA ALA A 43 3.55 10.93 7.07
C ALA A 43 4.15 9.91 8.04
N TYR A 44 5.00 9.02 7.53
CA TYR A 44 5.66 8.01 8.34
C TYR A 44 7.00 8.53 8.85
N GLU A 45 7.25 8.43 10.15
CA GLU A 45 8.58 8.69 10.70
C GLU A 45 9.57 7.68 10.10
N SER A 46 10.56 8.20 9.38
CA SER A 46 11.63 7.39 8.86
C SER A 46 12.47 6.91 10.04
N GLY A 47 12.48 5.60 10.30
CA GLY A 47 13.17 4.97 11.42
C GLY A 47 14.71 5.00 11.35
N PHE A 48 15.30 6.02 10.72
CA PHE A 48 16.74 6.17 10.65
C PHE A 48 17.30 6.64 12.01
N GLN A 49 17.94 5.73 12.73
CA GLN A 49 18.66 5.96 13.99
C GLN A 49 19.96 6.79 13.83
N SER A 50 20.04 7.69 12.86
CA SER A 50 21.26 8.46 12.57
C SER A 50 20.92 9.81 11.94
N ASP A 51 21.51 10.89 12.46
CA ASP A 51 21.45 12.30 12.02
C ASP A 51 21.83 12.56 10.54
N ARG A 52 21.99 11.52 9.70
CA ARG A 52 22.51 11.61 8.34
C ARG A 52 21.46 11.56 7.23
N GLU A 53 20.19 11.34 7.55
CA GLU A 53 19.11 11.18 6.55
C GLU A 53 18.01 12.23 6.70
N THR A 54 18.42 13.46 6.98
CA THR A 54 17.54 14.62 6.94
C THR A 54 17.06 14.86 5.50
N ILE A 55 15.76 14.76 5.28
CA ILE A 55 15.13 15.15 4.02
C ILE A 55 14.97 16.68 4.07
N TYR A 56 15.69 17.38 3.19
CA TYR A 56 15.59 18.82 3.03
C TYR A 56 14.39 19.14 2.15
N THR A 57 13.41 19.86 2.70
CA THR A 57 12.30 20.43 1.94
C THR A 57 12.33 21.95 2.10
N ASP A 58 11.66 22.68 1.20
CA ASP A 58 11.59 24.15 1.24
C ASP A 58 10.95 24.71 2.53
N VAL A 59 10.36 23.84 3.37
CA VAL A 59 9.67 24.17 4.63
C VAL A 59 10.48 23.76 5.87
N GLY A 60 11.67 23.15 5.70
CA GLY A 60 12.57 22.75 6.78
C GLY A 60 13.03 21.29 6.72
N MET A 61 13.81 20.90 7.73
CA MET A 61 14.29 19.54 7.95
C MET A 61 13.13 18.65 8.44
N THR A 62 12.83 17.56 7.74
CA THR A 62 11.88 16.56 8.24
C THR A 62 12.47 15.15 8.14
N ASN A 63 12.23 14.35 9.17
CA ASN A 63 12.50 12.91 9.20
C ASN A 63 11.26 12.10 8.76
N GLN A 64 10.23 12.77 8.26
CA GLN A 64 8.98 12.14 7.84
C GLN A 64 9.02 11.85 6.35
N TYR A 65 8.71 10.62 5.99
CA TYR A 65 8.51 10.18 4.62
C TYR A 65 7.01 10.10 4.32
N HIS A 66 6.54 10.94 3.40
CA HIS A 66 5.14 10.96 3.00
C HIS A 66 4.88 9.96 1.88
N GLY A 67 4.01 8.99 2.12
CA GLY A 67 3.73 7.91 1.18
C GLY A 67 2.61 7.00 1.62
N ILE A 68 2.44 5.89 0.91
CA ILE A 68 1.42 4.87 1.14
C ILE A 68 2.12 3.55 1.44
N ARG A 69 1.74 2.87 2.53
CA ARG A 69 2.23 1.50 2.76
C ARG A 69 1.64 0.57 1.71
N ASP A 70 2.49 -0.23 1.08
CA ASP A 70 2.07 -1.15 0.03
C ASP A 70 1.05 -2.21 0.53
N VAL A 71 1.10 -2.57 1.82
CA VAL A 71 0.10 -3.44 2.45
C VAL A 71 -1.28 -2.79 2.53
N ASP A 72 -1.38 -1.50 2.82
CA ASP A 72 -2.68 -0.81 2.88
C ASP A 72 -3.27 -0.67 1.47
N LEU A 73 -2.40 -0.38 0.49
CA LEU A 73 -2.77 -0.39 -0.91
C LEU A 73 -3.25 -1.79 -1.36
N ALA A 74 -2.57 -2.86 -0.94
CA ALA A 74 -2.97 -4.23 -1.26
C ALA A 74 -4.36 -4.57 -0.68
N VAL A 75 -4.66 -4.15 0.55
CA VAL A 75 -5.99 -4.29 1.15
C VAL A 75 -7.04 -3.54 0.35
N GLN A 76 -6.77 -2.29 -0.04
CA GLN A 76 -7.70 -1.50 -0.84
C GLN A 76 -7.95 -2.12 -2.22
N LEU A 77 -6.91 -2.68 -2.85
CA LEU A 77 -7.03 -3.42 -4.09
C LEU A 77 -7.92 -4.67 -3.93
N ALA A 78 -7.74 -5.44 -2.86
CA ALA A 78 -8.58 -6.61 -2.54
C ALA A 78 -10.05 -6.22 -2.36
N ARG A 79 -10.31 -5.16 -1.56
CA ARG A 79 -11.67 -4.62 -1.34
C ARG A 79 -12.32 -4.16 -2.64
N SER A 80 -11.55 -3.54 -3.55
CA SER A 80 -12.06 -3.13 -4.86
C SER A 80 -12.48 -4.31 -5.75
N MET A 81 -11.93 -5.50 -5.49
CA MET A 81 -12.28 -6.75 -6.16
C MET A 81 -13.44 -7.50 -5.46
N GLY A 82 -13.97 -6.95 -4.36
CA GLY A 82 -15.03 -7.58 -3.56
C GLY A 82 -14.53 -8.49 -2.44
N ILE A 83 -13.22 -8.68 -2.31
CA ILE A 83 -12.62 -9.55 -1.30
C ILE A 83 -12.72 -8.87 0.07
N GLN A 84 -13.40 -9.52 1.01
CA GLN A 84 -13.49 -9.05 2.37
C GLN A 84 -12.20 -9.38 3.11
N VAL A 85 -11.48 -8.35 3.55
CA VAL A 85 -10.26 -8.51 4.35
C VAL A 85 -10.60 -8.15 5.79
N ASP A 86 -10.46 -9.12 6.70
CA ASP A 86 -10.65 -8.92 8.13
C ASP A 86 -9.73 -7.80 8.67
N ASP A 87 -10.29 -6.86 9.45
CA ASP A 87 -9.54 -5.70 9.96
C ASP A 87 -8.41 -6.08 10.94
N HIS A 88 -8.46 -7.30 11.51
CA HIS A 88 -7.41 -7.86 12.35
C HIS A 88 -6.45 -8.79 11.58
N ALA A 89 -6.66 -9.02 10.28
CA ALA A 89 -5.80 -9.88 9.46
C ALA A 89 -4.35 -9.40 9.47
N LEU A 90 -4.14 -8.08 9.45
CA LEU A 90 -2.81 -7.49 9.52
C LEU A 90 -2.08 -7.84 10.82
N ALA A 91 -2.76 -7.74 11.96
CA ALA A 91 -2.19 -8.07 13.27
C ALA A 91 -1.92 -9.57 13.41
N ARG A 92 -2.79 -10.42 12.83
CA ARG A 92 -2.70 -11.88 12.91
C ARG A 92 -1.60 -12.46 12.02
N LEU A 93 -1.50 -12.00 10.76
CA LEU A 93 -0.62 -12.59 9.75
C LEU A 93 0.72 -11.84 9.67
N GLY A 94 0.74 -10.54 9.97
CA GLY A 94 1.83 -9.64 9.63
C GLY A 94 1.76 -9.19 8.16
N ARG A 95 2.40 -8.06 7.85
CA ARG A 95 2.19 -7.35 6.57
C ARG A 95 2.53 -8.20 5.34
N ASN A 96 3.73 -8.80 5.29
CA ASN A 96 4.16 -9.64 4.16
C ASN A 96 3.21 -10.82 3.91
N ARG A 97 2.80 -11.53 4.98
CA ARG A 97 1.91 -12.69 4.84
C ARG A 97 0.52 -12.27 4.38
N LEU A 98 0.02 -11.12 4.84
CA LEU A 98 -1.25 -10.58 4.37
C LEU A 98 -1.20 -10.26 2.87
N VAL A 99 -0.14 -9.62 2.39
CA VAL A 99 0.02 -9.33 0.95
C VAL A 99 0.05 -10.62 0.12
N GLN A 100 0.73 -11.68 0.59
CA GLN A 100 0.73 -12.96 -0.10
C GLN A 100 -0.66 -13.62 -0.11
N ALA A 101 -1.37 -13.60 1.02
CA ALA A 101 -2.74 -14.11 1.09
C ALA A 101 -3.69 -13.37 0.14
N ILE A 102 -3.54 -12.04 0.02
CA ILE A 102 -4.29 -11.22 -0.93
C ILE A 102 -3.96 -11.60 -2.39
N LYS A 103 -2.69 -11.81 -2.72
CA LYS A 103 -2.28 -12.26 -4.05
C LYS A 103 -2.93 -13.59 -4.41
N GLU A 104 -2.89 -14.55 -3.50
CA GLU A 104 -3.50 -15.87 -3.66
C GLU A 104 -5.02 -15.77 -3.86
N ALA A 105 -5.71 -15.03 -2.99
CA ALA A 105 -7.15 -14.83 -3.09
C ALA A 105 -7.57 -14.18 -4.42
N VAL A 106 -6.84 -13.13 -4.87
CA VAL A 106 -7.12 -12.49 -6.15
C VAL A 106 -6.78 -13.41 -7.33
N MET A 107 -5.80 -14.29 -7.22
CA MET A 107 -5.51 -15.28 -8.28
C MET A 107 -6.59 -16.36 -8.36
N ASN A 108 -7.02 -16.90 -7.23
CA ASN A 108 -8.01 -17.98 -7.14
C ASN A 108 -9.45 -17.48 -7.36
N GLY A 109 -9.71 -16.19 -7.10
CA GLY A 109 -11.06 -15.62 -7.10
C GLY A 109 -11.82 -15.92 -5.81
N ASP A 110 -11.13 -15.91 -4.67
CA ASP A 110 -11.75 -16.08 -3.34
C ASP A 110 -12.44 -14.78 -2.91
N ASP A 111 -13.47 -14.88 -2.07
CA ASP A 111 -14.30 -13.74 -1.66
C ASP A 111 -13.94 -13.18 -0.26
N ALA A 112 -13.09 -13.85 0.52
CA ALA A 112 -12.75 -13.46 1.89
C ALA A 112 -11.38 -13.95 2.39
N LEU A 113 -10.78 -13.21 3.33
CA LEU A 113 -9.48 -13.44 4.00
C LEU A 113 -9.52 -13.15 5.50
#